data_AF-A0A816H6M7-F1
#
_entry.id   AF-A0A816H6M7-F1
#
_cell.length_a   1.000
_cell.length_b   1.000
_cell.length_c   1.000
_cell.angle_alpha   90.00
_cell.angle_beta   90.00
_cell.angle_gamma   90.00
#
_symmetry.space_group_name_H-M   'P 1'
#
loop_
_entity.id
_entity.type
_entity.pdbx_description
1 polymer ?
#
loop_
_entity_poly.entity_id
_entity_poly.type
_entity_poly.pdbx_seq_one_letter_code
_entity_poly.pdbx_strand_id
1 'polypeptide(L)'
;MVVGKKQPIYRRSGLEFTIEWKQTLNENEEAKSKLSAAQVLEIFRKISDSVCEILGMNPQQTRPDWMIPTVLPVPPICICPSILSFDDTTHCYDDLTYNLANIIKSNIILREDSHIIEKHLQ
;
A
#
# COMPACT_ATOMS: atom_id res chain seq x y z
N MET A 1 15.03 -4.02 11.34
CA MET A 1 14.79 -5.41 11.79
C MET A 1 15.17 -5.50 13.26
N VAL A 2 14.21 -5.78 14.17
CA VAL A 2 14.53 -5.87 15.60
C VAL A 2 15.19 -7.23 15.85
N VAL A 3 16.47 -7.22 16.18
CA VAL A 3 17.26 -8.43 16.46
C VAL A 3 16.74 -9.06 17.75
N GLY A 4 16.42 -10.37 17.72
CA GLY A 4 16.06 -11.15 18.92
C GLY A 4 14.59 -11.57 19.05
N LYS A 5 13.65 -11.01 18.28
CA LYS A 5 12.27 -11.53 18.24
C LYS A 5 12.16 -12.69 17.24
N LYS A 6 11.44 -13.76 17.62
CA LYS A 6 11.11 -14.86 16.69
C LYS A 6 10.31 -14.30 15.51
N GLN A 7 10.63 -14.71 14.29
CA GLN A 7 9.88 -14.27 13.11
C GLN A 7 8.48 -14.92 13.11
N PRO A 8 7.41 -14.16 12.83
CA PRO A 8 6.07 -14.72 12.68
C PRO A 8 5.95 -15.49 11.36
N ILE A 9 4.88 -16.29 11.25
CA ILE A 9 4.51 -16.92 9.99
C ILE A 9 3.62 -15.96 9.22
N TYR A 10 4.03 -15.60 8.02
CA TYR A 10 3.25 -14.77 7.11
C TYR A 10 2.32 -15.64 6.27
N ARG A 11 1.05 -15.25 6.16
CA ARG A 11 0.05 -15.87 5.29
C ARG A 11 -0.63 -14.82 4.41
N ARG A 12 -0.75 -15.13 3.12
CA ARG A 12 -1.45 -14.30 2.13
C ARG A 12 -2.84 -14.87 1.85
N SER A 13 -3.86 -14.02 1.91
CA SER A 13 -5.23 -14.33 1.50
C SER A 13 -5.71 -13.22 0.55
N GLY A 14 -5.70 -13.49 -0.76
CA GLY A 14 -5.99 -12.47 -1.78
C GLY A 14 -4.98 -11.32 -1.75
N LEU A 15 -5.45 -10.12 -1.39
CA LEU A 15 -4.65 -8.90 -1.21
C LEU A 15 -4.27 -8.63 0.26
N GLU A 16 -4.79 -9.42 1.21
CA GLU A 16 -4.49 -9.25 2.63
C GLU A 16 -3.33 -10.14 3.07
N PHE A 17 -2.50 -9.60 3.96
CA PHE A 17 -1.46 -10.35 4.67
C PHE A 17 -1.83 -10.47 6.14
N THR A 18 -1.63 -11.66 6.69
CA THR A 18 -1.82 -11.96 8.11
C THR A 18 -0.54 -12.54 8.68
N ILE A 19 -0.22 -12.17 9.92
CA ILE A 19 0.92 -12.68 10.66
C ILE A 19 0.42 -13.55 11.80
N GLU A 20 1.01 -14.73 11.93
CA GLU A 20 0.72 -15.68 13.00
C GLU A 20 1.94 -15.88 13.88
N TRP A 21 1.82 -15.56 15.17
CA TRP A 21 2.89 -15.70 16.15
C TRP A 21 2.78 -17.05 16.85
N LYS A 22 3.83 -17.87 16.76
CA LYS A 22 3.96 -19.11 17.57
C LYS A 22 4.25 -18.68 19.02
N GLN A 23 3.22 -18.69 19.87
CA GLN A 23 3.23 -18.20 21.25
C GLN A 23 4.47 -18.60 22.06
N THR A 24 4.89 -17.67 22.91
CA THR A 24 5.77 -17.89 24.05
C THR A 24 4.88 -17.89 25.31
N LEU A 25 4.52 -19.07 25.82
CA LEU A 25 3.96 -19.40 27.14
C LEU A 25 2.74 -18.65 27.75
N ASN A 26 2.30 -17.49 27.26
CA ASN A 26 1.16 -16.76 27.85
C ASN A 26 -0.03 -16.70 26.89
N GLU A 27 -1.17 -17.23 27.34
CA GLU A 27 -2.31 -17.67 26.51
C GLU A 27 -3.34 -16.59 26.08
N ASN A 28 -3.03 -15.29 26.14
CA ASN A 28 -4.06 -14.25 25.91
C ASN A 28 -3.78 -13.20 24.82
N GLU A 29 -2.75 -13.38 23.99
CA GLU A 29 -2.53 -12.50 22.83
C GLU A 29 -3.03 -13.17 21.55
N GLU A 30 -3.89 -12.48 20.80
CA GLU A 30 -4.43 -12.91 19.51
C GLU A 30 -3.29 -13.41 18.61
N ALA A 31 -3.19 -14.73 18.46
CA ALA A 31 -2.09 -15.38 17.75
C ALA A 31 -2.02 -14.99 16.27
N LYS A 32 -3.03 -14.28 15.74
CA LYS A 32 -3.16 -13.85 14.35
C LYS A 32 -3.55 -12.38 14.27
N SER A 33 -2.77 -11.58 13.58
CA SER A 33 -3.08 -10.17 13.30
C SER A 33 -2.92 -9.84 11.81
N LYS A 34 -3.65 -8.82 11.34
CA LYS A 34 -3.48 -8.30 9.98
C LYS A 34 -2.20 -7.47 9.91
N LEU A 35 -1.43 -7.67 8.84
CA LEU A 35 -0.23 -6.89 8.56
C LEU A 35 -0.59 -5.72 7.65
N SER A 36 -0.52 -4.50 8.17
CA SER A 36 -0.85 -3.31 7.39
C SER A 36 0.28 -2.89 6.47
N ALA A 37 -0.05 -2.27 5.33
CA ALA A 37 0.96 -1.75 4.40
C ALA A 37 1.86 -0.70 5.06
N ALA A 38 1.33 0.12 5.97
CA ALA A 38 2.09 1.11 6.72
C ALA A 38 3.17 0.47 7.62
N GLN A 39 2.85 -0.64 8.30
CA GLN A 39 3.81 -1.40 9.10
C GLN A 39 4.94 -1.96 8.23
N VAL A 40 4.60 -2.54 7.08
CA VAL A 40 5.61 -3.09 6.14
C VAL A 40 6.51 -1.98 5.61
N LEU A 41 5.95 -0.83 5.25
CA LEU A 41 6.71 0.33 4.78
C LEU A 41 7.72 0.80 5.83
N GLU A 42 7.34 0.88 7.10
CA GLU A 42 8.24 1.26 8.19
C GLU A 42 9.38 0.24 8.37
N ILE A 43 9.07 -1.06 8.23
CA ILE A 43 10.08 -2.12 8.29
C ILE A 43 11.06 -2.01 7.11
N PHE A 44 10.56 -1.80 5.90
CA PHE A 44 11.38 -1.70 4.69
C PHE A 44 12.28 -0.46 4.70
N ARG A 45 11.79 0.68 5.19
CA ARG A 45 12.61 1.90 5.37
C ARG A 45 13.78 1.71 6.35
N LYS A 46 13.66 0.79 7.30
CA LYS A 46 14.72 0.48 8.29
C LYS A 46 15.80 -0.46 7.75
N ILE A 47 15.67 -0.97 6.52
CA ILE A 47 16.70 -1.80 5.87
C ILE A 47 17.84 -0.89 5.44
N SER A 48 19.10 -1.26 5.69
CA SER A 48 20.26 -0.50 5.22
C SER A 48 20.58 -0.80 3.75
N ASP A 49 21.24 0.12 3.07
CA ASP A 49 21.60 -0.03 1.65
C ASP A 49 22.48 -1.27 1.40
N SER A 50 23.42 -1.55 2.31
CA SER A 50 24.22 -2.77 2.28
C SER A 50 23.39 -4.06 2.33
N VAL A 51 22.28 -4.06 3.07
CA VAL A 51 21.36 -5.20 3.14
C VAL A 51 20.50 -5.26 1.88
N CYS A 52 20.12 -4.12 1.31
CA CYS A 52 19.46 -4.08 0.01
C CYS A 52 20.30 -4.76 -1.08
N GLU A 53 21.61 -4.47 -1.13
CA GLU A 53 22.52 -5.11 -2.08
C GLU A 53 22.63 -6.63 -1.86
N ILE A 54 22.72 -7.08 -0.60
CA ILE A 54 22.72 -8.51 -0.25
C ILE A 54 21.41 -9.20 -0.67
N LEU A 55 20.28 -8.49 -0.58
CA LEU A 55 18.97 -8.95 -1.06
C LEU A 55 18.85 -8.95 -2.59
N GLY A 56 19.89 -8.53 -3.33
CA GLY A 56 19.90 -8.46 -4.79
C GLY A 56 19.19 -7.22 -5.34
N MET A 57 18.98 -6.19 -4.54
CA MET A 57 18.35 -4.93 -4.93
C MET A 57 19.38 -3.81 -5.08
N ASN A 58 19.13 -2.88 -6.01
CA ASN A 58 19.92 -1.66 -6.15
C ASN A 58 19.34 -0.56 -5.23
N PRO A 59 20.08 -0.08 -4.22
CA PRO A 59 19.59 0.95 -3.29
C PRO A 59 19.27 2.29 -3.97
N GLN A 60 19.77 2.54 -5.18
CA GLN A 60 19.51 3.78 -5.93
C GLN A 60 18.30 3.70 -6.87
N GLN A 61 17.82 2.50 -7.19
CA GLN A 61 16.80 2.31 -8.24
C GLN A 61 15.64 1.41 -7.84
N THR A 62 15.84 0.49 -6.90
CA THR A 62 14.86 -0.56 -6.59
C THR A 62 14.82 -0.83 -5.10
N ARG A 63 14.74 0.23 -4.28
CA ARG A 63 14.62 0.04 -2.83
C ARG A 63 13.32 -0.70 -2.48
N PRO A 64 13.35 -1.56 -1.44
CA PRO A 64 12.18 -2.34 -1.05
C PRO A 64 11.01 -1.47 -0.59
N ASP A 65 11.25 -0.31 0.04
CA ASP A 65 10.18 0.58 0.47
C ASP A 65 9.38 1.18 -0.69
N TRP A 66 9.95 1.24 -1.91
CA TRP A 66 9.26 1.72 -3.11
C TRP A 66 8.27 0.72 -3.68
N MET A 67 8.32 -0.55 -3.26
CA MET A 67 7.30 -1.54 -3.62
C MET A 67 5.93 -1.21 -3.06
N ILE A 68 5.86 -0.33 -2.04
CA ILE A 68 4.63 0.14 -1.43
C ILE A 68 4.38 1.58 -1.90
N PRO A 69 3.50 1.80 -2.88
CA PRO A 69 3.28 3.13 -3.43
C PRO A 69 2.58 4.02 -2.40
N THR A 70 3.24 5.12 -2.03
CA THR A 70 2.66 6.20 -1.21
C THR A 70 2.14 7.35 -2.06
N VAL A 71 2.66 7.47 -3.28
CA VAL A 71 2.23 8.42 -4.30
C VAL A 71 1.98 7.63 -5.57
N LEU A 72 0.79 7.80 -6.16
CA LEU A 72 0.45 7.23 -7.46
C LEU A 72 0.65 8.29 -8.54
N PRO A 73 1.56 8.11 -9.50
CA PRO A 73 1.74 9.06 -10.59
C PRO A 73 0.51 9.07 -11.50
N VAL A 74 0.08 10.26 -11.90
CA VAL A 74 -1.02 10.43 -12.86
C VAL A 74 -0.41 10.61 -14.26
N PRO A 75 -0.79 9.77 -15.24
CA PRO A 75 -0.28 9.87 -16.60
C PRO A 75 -0.76 11.16 -17.30
N PRO A 76 0.05 11.75 -18.20
CA PRO A 76 -0.36 12.87 -19.05
C PRO A 76 -1.42 12.46 -20.09
N ILE A 77 -2.15 13.44 -20.63
CA ILE A 77 -3.27 13.25 -21.58
C ILE A 77 -2.87 12.44 -22.82
N CYS A 78 -1.63 12.56 -23.30
CA CYS A 78 -1.15 11.79 -24.46
C CYS A 78 -1.16 10.26 -24.24
N ILE A 79 -1.24 9.81 -22.98
CA ILE A 79 -1.31 8.40 -22.59
C ILE A 79 -2.75 7.98 -22.24
N CYS A 80 -3.61 8.96 -21.91
CA CYS A 80 -5.03 8.76 -21.60
C CYS A 80 -5.92 9.56 -22.58
N PRO A 81 -5.97 9.19 -23.86
CA PRO A 81 -6.74 9.93 -24.85
C PRO A 81 -8.25 9.86 -24.59
N SER A 82 -8.96 10.94 -24.86
CA SER A 82 -10.43 10.95 -24.83
C SER A 82 -11.00 11.05 -26.24
N ILE A 83 -12.09 10.35 -26.51
CA ILE A 83 -12.82 10.40 -27.78
C ILE A 83 -14.08 11.25 -27.60
N LEU A 84 -14.31 12.19 -28.51
CA LEU A 84 -15.57 12.91 -28.63
C LEU A 84 -16.57 12.02 -29.37
N SER A 85 -17.79 11.87 -28.85
CA SER A 85 -18.85 11.17 -29.55
C SER A 85 -19.29 11.91 -30.82
N PHE A 86 -19.93 11.18 -31.72
CA PHE A 86 -20.35 11.67 -33.04
C PHE A 86 -21.31 12.88 -32.99
N ASP A 87 -21.97 13.11 -31.86
CA ASP A 87 -22.88 14.23 -31.64
C ASP A 87 -22.22 15.45 -30.98
N ASP A 88 -20.90 15.40 -30.74
CA ASP A 88 -20.10 16.40 -30.01
C ASP A 88 -20.63 16.75 -28.61
N THR A 89 -21.53 15.94 -28.03
CA THR A 89 -22.11 16.22 -26.71
C THR A 89 -21.52 15.39 -25.58
N THR A 90 -20.94 14.22 -25.87
CA THR A 90 -20.41 13.31 -24.85
C THR A 90 -18.92 13.03 -25.02
N HIS A 91 -18.21 13.07 -23.91
CA HIS A 91 -16.81 12.66 -23.83
C HIS A 91 -16.72 11.20 -23.41
N CYS A 92 -16.09 10.38 -24.23
CA CYS A 92 -15.68 9.03 -23.87
C CYS A 92 -14.22 9.08 -23.40
N TYR A 93 -14.02 8.99 -22.09
CA TYR A 93 -12.69 8.96 -21.48
C TYR A 93 -12.11 7.55 -21.47
N ASP A 94 -10.78 7.44 -21.58
CA ASP A 94 -10.06 6.17 -21.50
C ASP A 94 -10.31 5.43 -20.17
N ASP A 95 -10.28 4.10 -20.20
CA ASP A 95 -10.50 3.22 -19.04
C ASP A 95 -9.51 3.51 -17.89
N LEU A 96 -8.28 3.90 -18.19
CA LEU A 96 -7.30 4.29 -17.17
C LEU A 96 -7.77 5.55 -16.44
N THR A 97 -8.33 6.51 -17.17
CA THR A 97 -8.90 7.75 -16.59
C THR A 97 -10.05 7.43 -15.64
N TYR A 98 -10.92 6.51 -16.06
CA TYR A 98 -12.05 6.08 -15.23
C TYR A 98 -11.58 5.36 -13.96
N ASN A 99 -10.61 4.45 -14.07
CA ASN A 99 -10.06 3.75 -12.91
C ASN A 99 -9.32 4.69 -11.95
N LEU A 100 -8.58 5.67 -12.47
CA LEU A 100 -7.94 6.70 -11.65
C LEU A 100 -8.97 7.55 -10.91
N ALA A 101 -10.08 7.92 -11.55
CA ALA A 101 -11.17 8.63 -10.89
C ALA A 101 -11.76 7.83 -9.71
N ASN A 102 -11.94 6.51 -9.89
CA ASN A 102 -12.43 5.62 -8.82
C ASN A 102 -11.43 5.51 -7.65
N ILE A 103 -10.13 5.46 -7.95
CA ILE A 103 -9.07 5.45 -6.94
C ILE A 103 -9.09 6.76 -6.13
N ILE A 104 -9.17 7.91 -6.82
CA ILE A 104 -9.22 9.22 -6.17
C ILE A 104 -10.46 9.34 -5.27
N LYS A 105 -11.63 8.94 -5.77
CA LYS A 105 -12.88 8.96 -5.00
C LYS A 105 -12.77 8.13 -3.72
N SER A 106 -12.24 6.92 -3.83
CA SER A 106 -12.03 6.04 -2.67
C SER A 106 -11.05 6.65 -1.66
N ASN A 107 -9.99 7.30 -2.14
CA ASN A 107 -9.00 7.95 -1.28
C ASN A 107 -9.59 9.12 -0.49
N ILE A 108 -10.43 9.95 -1.13
CA ILE A 108 -11.13 11.06 -0.46
C ILE A 108 -12.00 10.53 0.68
N ILE A 109 -12.81 9.51 0.42
CA ILE A 109 -13.67 8.89 1.44
C ILE A 109 -12.85 8.39 2.63
N LEU A 110 -11.78 7.63 2.37
CA LEU A 110 -10.91 7.10 3.44
C LEU A 110 -10.24 8.20 4.27
N ARG A 111 -9.88 9.32 3.63
CA ARG A 111 -9.27 10.47 4.30
C ARG A 111 -10.26 11.22 5.17
N GLU A 112 -11.51 11.35 4.74
CA GLU A 112 -12.60 11.92 5.54
C GLU A 112 -12.90 11.03 6.75
N ASP A 113 -13.06 9.72 6.54
CA ASP A 113 -13.29 8.74 7.61
C ASP A 113 -12.18 8.74 8.67
N SER A 114 -10.92 8.78 8.22
CA SER A 114 -9.76 8.84 9.12
C SER A 114 -9.77 10.10 9.98
N HIS A 115 -10.16 11.25 9.40
CA HIS A 115 -10.25 12.51 10.12
C HIS A 115 -11.40 12.54 11.14
N ILE A 116 -12.51 11.84 10.86
CA ILE A 116 -13.62 11.68 11.79
C ILE A 116 -13.18 10.86 13.01
N ILE A 117 -12.44 9.77 12.79
CA ILE A 117 -11.94 8.90 13.86
C ILE A 117 -11.01 9.69 14.80
N GLU A 118 -10.08 10.47 14.27
CA GLU A 118 -9.17 11.28 15.09
C GLU A 118 -9.91 12.34 15.93
N LYS A 119 -10.97 12.95 15.38
CA LYS A 119 -11.79 13.93 16.13
C LYS A 119 -12.65 13.31 17.22
N HIS A 120 -13.03 12.03 17.10
CA HIS A 120 -13.83 11.33 18.12
C HIS A 120 -12.99 10.77 19.27
N LEU A 121 -11.66 10.73 19.10
CA LEU A 121 -10.69 10.28 20.10
C LEU A 121 -10.10 11.42 20.95
N GLN A 122 -10.47 12.69 20.68
CA GLN A 122 -10.17 13.87 21.49
C GLN A 122 -11.41 14.35 22.25
#